data_AF-A0AAV5VZ64-F1
#
_entry.id   AF-A0AAV5VZ64-F1
#
_cell.length_a   1.000
_cell.length_b   1.000
_cell.length_c   1.000
_cell.angle_alpha   90.00
_cell.angle_beta   90.00
_cell.angle_gamma   90.00
#
_symmetry.space_group_name_H-M   'P 1'
#
loop_
_entity.id
_entity.type
_entity.pdbx_description
1 polymer ?
#
loop_
_entity_poly.entity_id
_entity_poly.type
_entity_poly.pdbx_seq_one_letter_code
_entity_poly.pdbx_strand_id
1 'polypeptide(L)'
;HPDICIWNADQSGLVKEAVGKRTLARKGEKKVEVVCQSKSATTSSITLLPIIGSDGYLKPKQFVQLGEPKGELPQKGCFCDSTMEIAVGKSHIMGKETAKQFYKKVLSPPNCLLFILNIPPGGTSLCQPADLSFNHQLKGIQKRLKSVIMARKLDYKVSQRDKLLKFVAQLHFCMGADRFKPFIQYGFFKGGFIKNRPPRFVGPKEFIFGKGSMAPCSICSSRGCSICPRCEKTFCFNCFWVNLHRC
;
A
#
# COMPACT_ATOMS: atom_id res chain seq x y z
N HIS A 1 -0.69 -5.91 20.98
CA HIS A 1 -2.14 -5.63 20.95
C HIS A 1 -2.84 -6.89 21.43
N PRO A 2 -3.17 -6.97 22.72
CA PRO A 2 -3.46 -8.24 23.39
C PRO A 2 -4.80 -8.88 22.97
N ASP A 3 -5.77 -8.09 22.50
CA ASP A 3 -7.16 -8.57 22.33
C ASP A 3 -7.52 -9.05 20.91
N ILE A 4 -6.58 -8.99 19.95
CA ILE A 4 -6.85 -9.39 18.57
C ILE A 4 -6.55 -10.87 18.40
N CYS A 5 -7.60 -11.67 18.24
CA CYS A 5 -7.50 -13.11 18.07
C CYS A 5 -7.21 -13.55 16.63
N ILE A 6 -7.58 -12.75 15.63
CA ILE A 6 -7.44 -13.11 14.21
C ILE A 6 -6.65 -12.03 13.48
N TRP A 7 -5.56 -12.47 12.85
CA TRP A 7 -4.68 -11.65 12.04
C TRP A 7 -4.67 -12.16 10.61
N ASN A 8 -4.52 -11.24 9.66
CA ASN A 8 -4.34 -11.57 8.26
C ASN A 8 -3.10 -10.87 7.70
N ALA A 9 -2.33 -11.63 6.92
CA ALA A 9 -1.17 -11.12 6.19
C ALA A 9 -1.23 -11.70 4.77
N ASP A 10 -1.05 -10.83 3.77
CA ASP A 10 -1.09 -11.23 2.37
C ASP A 10 -0.13 -10.40 1.53
N GLN A 11 0.48 -11.04 0.52
CA GLN A 11 1.43 -10.37 -0.36
C GLN A 11 0.71 -9.61 -1.46
N SER A 12 0.94 -8.31 -1.53
CA SER A 12 0.45 -7.48 -2.62
C SER A 12 1.59 -6.94 -3.47
N GLY A 13 1.67 -7.43 -4.71
CA GLY A 13 2.54 -6.86 -5.74
C GLY A 13 2.08 -5.45 -6.12
N LEU A 14 2.99 -4.48 -5.98
CA LEU A 14 2.84 -3.10 -6.42
C LEU A 14 3.81 -2.86 -7.58
N VAL A 15 3.27 -2.72 -8.79
CA VAL A 15 4.07 -2.33 -9.96
C VAL A 15 4.76 -1.00 -9.69
N LYS A 16 6.04 -0.85 -10.06
CA LYS A 16 6.78 0.39 -9.80
C LYS A 16 6.16 1.59 -10.51
N GLU A 17 5.46 1.34 -11.62
CA GLU A 17 4.66 2.32 -12.34
C GLU A 17 3.31 1.75 -12.79
N ALA A 18 2.22 2.16 -12.14
CA ALA A 18 0.87 1.76 -12.52
C ALA A 18 0.31 2.63 -13.67
N VAL A 19 0.10 2.08 -14.86
CA VAL A 19 -0.60 2.77 -15.97
C VAL A 19 -2.10 2.50 -15.96
N GLY A 20 -2.89 3.47 -16.44
CA GLY A 20 -4.31 3.25 -16.70
C GLY A 20 -4.48 2.29 -17.87
N LYS A 21 -5.33 1.27 -17.72
CA LYS A 21 -5.68 0.33 -18.81
C LYS A 21 -6.79 0.85 -19.73
N ARG A 22 -7.35 2.03 -19.42
CA ARG A 22 -8.37 2.68 -20.24
C ARG A 22 -7.69 3.41 -21.39
N THR A 23 -8.18 3.19 -22.58
CA THR A 23 -7.65 3.74 -23.83
C THR A 23 -8.78 4.32 -24.67
N LEU A 24 -8.45 5.30 -25.51
CA LEU A 24 -9.34 5.80 -26.56
C LEU A 24 -9.21 4.96 -27.86
N ALA A 25 -8.34 3.94 -27.86
CA ALA A 25 -8.18 3.00 -28.96
C ALA A 25 -9.49 2.25 -29.25
N ARG A 26 -9.67 1.87 -30.51
CA ARG A 26 -10.89 1.16 -30.95
C ARG A 26 -10.90 -0.25 -30.35
N LYS A 27 -12.10 -0.75 -30.03
CA LYS A 27 -12.27 -2.11 -29.50
C LYS A 27 -11.72 -3.13 -30.52
N GLY A 28 -10.82 -4.02 -30.08
CA GLY A 28 -10.16 -5.02 -30.93
C GLY A 28 -8.77 -4.63 -31.42
N GLU A 29 -8.31 -3.40 -31.13
CA GLU A 29 -7.00 -2.92 -31.52
C GLU A 29 -5.88 -3.63 -30.73
N LYS A 30 -4.98 -4.30 -31.45
CA LYS A 30 -3.92 -5.16 -30.85
C LYS A 30 -2.75 -4.37 -30.26
N LYS A 31 -2.54 -3.14 -30.72
CA LYS A 31 -1.46 -2.26 -30.27
C LYS A 31 -2.07 -0.97 -29.75
N VAL A 32 -1.86 -0.68 -28.48
CA VAL A 32 -2.36 0.53 -27.82
C VAL A 32 -1.17 1.27 -27.24
N GLU A 33 -0.99 2.53 -27.67
CA GLU A 33 0.04 3.39 -27.12
C GLU A 33 -0.40 3.97 -25.77
N VAL A 34 0.49 3.91 -24.79
CA VAL A 34 0.24 4.41 -23.44
C VAL A 34 1.46 5.22 -22.99
N VAL A 35 1.21 6.42 -22.48
CA VAL A 35 2.26 7.26 -21.92
C VAL A 35 2.69 6.73 -20.55
N CYS A 36 3.98 6.45 -20.41
CA CYS A 36 4.62 6.04 -19.16
C CYS A 36 5.98 6.74 -18.99
N GLN A 37 6.46 6.84 -17.76
CA GLN A 37 7.78 7.40 -17.44
C GLN A 37 8.90 6.37 -17.63
N SER A 38 8.61 5.07 -17.53
CA SER A 38 9.57 3.98 -17.76
C SER A 38 8.87 2.66 -18.10
N LYS A 39 9.19 2.09 -19.27
CA LYS A 39 8.66 0.79 -19.71
C LYS A 39 9.04 -0.37 -18.78
N SER A 40 10.24 -0.37 -18.21
CA SER A 40 10.66 -1.43 -17.26
C SER A 40 9.98 -1.30 -15.89
N ALA A 41 9.55 -0.09 -15.51
CA ALA A 41 8.83 0.14 -14.27
C ALA A 41 7.37 -0.34 -14.33
N THR A 42 6.79 -0.52 -15.51
CA THR A 42 5.42 -1.05 -15.66
C THR A 42 5.35 -2.56 -15.50
N THR A 43 6.49 -3.26 -15.63
CA THR A 43 6.60 -4.72 -15.50
C THR A 43 7.31 -5.18 -14.23
N SER A 44 8.18 -4.34 -13.66
CA SER A 44 8.81 -4.63 -12.36
C SER A 44 7.90 -4.18 -11.20
N SER A 45 7.87 -4.98 -10.14
CA SER A 45 7.07 -4.73 -8.94
C SER A 45 7.93 -4.78 -7.68
N ILE A 46 7.40 -4.27 -6.59
CA ILE A 46 7.79 -4.59 -5.22
C ILE A 46 6.63 -5.33 -4.57
N THR A 47 6.88 -6.09 -3.50
CA THR A 47 5.80 -6.75 -2.75
C THR A 47 5.67 -6.14 -1.38
N LEU A 48 4.45 -5.75 -1.03
CA LEU A 48 4.08 -5.31 0.31
C LEU A 48 3.40 -6.46 1.04
N LEU A 49 3.72 -6.65 2.31
CA LEU A 49 3.10 -7.66 3.16
C LEU A 49 2.71 -6.99 4.49
N PRO A 50 1.59 -6.23 4.49
CA PRO A 50 1.01 -5.65 5.70
C PRO A 50 0.34 -6.74 6.56
N ILE A 51 0.21 -6.47 7.85
CA ILE A 51 -0.52 -7.33 8.79
C ILE A 51 -1.70 -6.54 9.35
N ILE A 52 -2.92 -7.04 9.12
CA ILE A 52 -4.16 -6.46 9.60
C ILE A 52 -4.84 -7.35 10.64
N GLY A 53 -5.47 -6.75 11.63
CA GLY A 53 -6.24 -7.41 12.69
C GLY A 53 -7.74 -7.36 12.40
N SER A 54 -8.47 -8.34 12.93
CA SER A 54 -9.93 -8.44 12.79
C SER A 54 -10.71 -7.30 13.43
N ASP A 55 -10.10 -6.55 14.35
CA ASP A 55 -10.63 -5.34 14.95
C ASP A 55 -10.40 -4.08 14.09
N GLY A 56 -9.74 -4.22 12.95
CA GLY A 56 -9.39 -3.13 12.05
C GLY A 56 -8.00 -2.53 12.29
N TYR A 57 -7.22 -3.07 13.22
CA TYR A 57 -5.87 -2.62 13.48
C TYR A 57 -4.94 -2.93 12.31
N LEU A 58 -4.04 -2.00 11.97
CA LEU A 58 -2.92 -2.24 11.06
C LEU A 58 -1.64 -2.27 11.89
N LYS A 59 -0.88 -3.36 11.79
CA LYS A 59 0.39 -3.47 12.52
C LYS A 59 1.34 -2.33 12.11
N PRO A 60 2.03 -1.65 13.04
CA PRO A 60 2.84 -0.47 12.72
C PRO A 60 4.01 -0.75 11.77
N LYS A 61 4.49 -2.00 11.74
CA LYS A 61 5.57 -2.45 10.88
C LYS A 61 5.05 -3.41 9.82
N GLN A 62 5.32 -3.09 8.55
CA GLN A 62 5.05 -3.96 7.40
C GLN A 62 6.34 -4.55 6.83
N PHE A 63 6.22 -5.62 6.06
CA PHE A 63 7.34 -6.20 5.34
C PHE A 63 7.31 -5.77 3.87
N VAL A 64 8.47 -5.44 3.31
CA VAL A 64 8.62 -4.98 1.93
C VAL A 64 9.73 -5.75 1.24
N GLN A 65 9.36 -6.52 0.22
CA GLN A 65 10.29 -7.30 -0.59
C GLN A 65 10.63 -6.55 -1.88
N LEU A 66 11.93 -6.32 -2.06
CA LEU A 66 12.51 -5.74 -3.27
C LEU A 66 13.11 -6.83 -4.16
N GLY A 67 12.85 -6.71 -5.45
CA GLY A 67 13.56 -7.47 -6.49
C GLY A 67 14.68 -6.63 -7.07
N GLU A 68 15.92 -7.07 -6.87
CA GLU A 68 17.14 -6.43 -7.39
C GLU A 68 17.94 -7.43 -8.24
N PRO A 69 18.59 -7.02 -9.35
CA PRO A 69 19.26 -7.96 -10.27
C PRO A 69 20.29 -8.89 -9.62
N LYS A 70 21.06 -8.37 -8.65
CA LYS A 70 22.06 -9.15 -7.89
C LYS A 70 21.49 -9.79 -6.62
N GLY A 71 20.24 -9.48 -6.26
CA GLY A 71 19.63 -9.88 -5.00
C GLY A 71 20.16 -9.14 -3.78
N GLU A 72 20.82 -8.01 -3.99
CA GLU A 72 21.46 -7.19 -2.95
C GLU A 72 21.04 -5.73 -3.12
N LEU A 73 21.01 -4.99 -2.01
CA LEU A 73 20.84 -3.54 -2.05
C LEU A 73 22.13 -2.89 -2.60
N PRO A 74 22.02 -1.72 -3.27
CA PRO A 74 23.21 -0.99 -3.67
C PRO A 74 23.99 -0.49 -2.45
N GLN A 75 25.30 -0.27 -2.62
CA GLN A 75 26.18 0.23 -1.55
C GLN A 75 25.78 1.61 -1.00
N LYS A 76 25.10 2.45 -1.81
CA LYS A 76 24.60 3.76 -1.38
C LYS A 76 23.11 3.88 -1.69
N GLY A 77 22.38 4.38 -0.70
CA GLY A 77 20.98 4.79 -0.84
C GLY A 77 19.99 3.63 -0.82
N CYS A 78 19.16 3.62 0.21
CA CYS A 78 17.89 2.91 0.25
C CYS A 78 17.07 3.56 1.36
N PHE A 79 15.99 4.27 1.00
CA PHE A 79 15.12 4.84 2.02
C PHE A 79 14.56 3.72 2.92
N CYS A 80 14.69 3.89 4.23
CA CYS A 80 14.20 3.00 5.27
C CYS A 80 13.59 3.86 6.37
N ASP A 81 12.48 3.39 6.96
CA ASP A 81 11.95 3.95 8.20
C ASP A 81 11.54 2.83 9.16
N SER A 82 11.20 3.20 10.39
CA SER A 82 10.84 2.25 11.46
C SER A 82 9.55 1.46 11.17
N THR A 83 8.75 1.88 10.18
CA THR A 83 7.50 1.22 9.80
C THR A 83 7.70 0.10 8.78
N MET A 84 8.94 -0.13 8.31
CA MET A 84 9.23 -1.09 7.26
C MET A 84 10.38 -2.03 7.63
N GLU A 85 10.18 -3.32 7.40
CA GLU A 85 11.27 -4.29 7.27
C GLU A 85 11.55 -4.51 5.79
N ILE A 86 12.71 -4.08 5.31
CA ILE A 86 13.11 -4.26 3.92
C ILE A 86 13.84 -5.59 3.77
N ALA A 87 13.37 -6.41 2.84
CA ALA A 87 14.05 -7.59 2.37
C ALA A 87 14.39 -7.43 0.88
N VAL A 88 15.50 -8.03 0.47
CA VAL A 88 15.98 -7.97 -0.90
C VAL A 88 16.25 -9.38 -1.41
N GLY A 89 15.98 -9.59 -2.69
CA GLY A 89 16.29 -10.83 -3.39
C GLY A 89 16.30 -10.61 -4.89
N LYS A 90 16.60 -11.67 -5.66
CA LYS A 90 16.57 -11.60 -7.13
C LYS A 90 15.17 -11.37 -7.69
N SER A 91 14.15 -11.70 -6.90
CA SER A 91 12.74 -11.46 -7.21
C SER A 91 12.09 -10.58 -6.15
N HIS A 92 11.04 -9.87 -6.57
CA HIS A 92 10.15 -9.15 -5.67
C HIS A 92 9.16 -10.09 -4.98
N ILE A 93 9.05 -11.35 -5.41
CA ILE A 93 8.27 -12.39 -4.75
C ILE A 93 9.08 -12.90 -3.55
N MET A 94 8.41 -13.07 -2.42
CA MET A 94 9.04 -13.57 -1.20
C MET A 94 9.53 -15.01 -1.39
N GLY A 95 10.79 -15.27 -1.02
CA GLY A 95 11.38 -16.61 -0.98
C GLY A 95 11.41 -17.18 0.44
N LYS A 96 12.03 -18.35 0.60
CA LYS A 96 12.13 -19.05 1.90
C LYS A 96 12.87 -18.22 2.97
N GLU A 97 14.01 -17.63 2.61
CA GLU A 97 14.81 -16.86 3.56
C GLU A 97 14.15 -15.54 3.94
N THR A 98 13.56 -14.84 2.97
CA THR A 98 12.83 -13.59 3.26
C THR A 98 11.52 -13.85 4.00
N ALA A 99 10.90 -15.02 3.83
CA ALA A 99 9.82 -15.48 4.69
C ALA A 99 10.27 -15.66 6.14
N LYS A 100 11.42 -16.32 6.39
CA LYS A 100 11.98 -16.43 7.76
C LYS A 100 12.23 -15.04 8.38
N GLN A 101 12.72 -14.08 7.59
CA GLN A 101 12.90 -12.70 8.03
C GLN A 101 11.57 -12.06 8.41
N PHE A 102 10.53 -12.20 7.58
CA PHE A 102 9.17 -11.74 7.91
C PHE A 102 8.68 -12.31 9.24
N TYR A 103 8.76 -13.63 9.42
CA TYR A 103 8.33 -14.29 10.65
C TYR A 103 9.05 -13.74 11.88
N LYS A 104 10.38 -13.59 11.81
CA LYS A 104 11.20 -13.16 12.95
C LYS A 104 11.13 -11.66 13.25
N LYS A 105 11.08 -10.82 12.22
CA LYS A 105 11.28 -9.35 12.35
C LYS A 105 9.98 -8.55 12.28
N VAL A 106 8.91 -9.15 11.76
CA VAL A 106 7.63 -8.46 11.52
C VAL A 106 6.47 -9.21 12.16
N LEU A 107 6.32 -10.52 11.97
CA LEU A 107 5.16 -11.25 12.50
C LEU A 107 5.26 -11.48 14.01
N SER A 108 6.35 -12.09 14.48
CA SER A 108 6.48 -12.65 15.84
C SER A 108 6.12 -11.65 16.94
N PRO A 109 4.99 -11.82 17.63
CA PRO A 109 4.79 -11.23 18.95
C PRO A 109 5.70 -11.98 19.94
N PRO A 110 6.36 -11.30 20.88
CA PRO A 110 7.05 -12.01 21.95
C PRO A 110 6.04 -12.85 22.74
N ASN A 111 6.37 -14.11 23.01
CA ASN A 111 5.69 -15.00 23.96
C ASN A 111 4.20 -15.29 23.67
N CYS A 112 3.81 -15.54 22.42
CA CYS A 112 2.47 -16.03 22.09
C CYS A 112 2.50 -17.36 21.34
N LEU A 113 1.47 -18.18 21.55
CA LEU A 113 1.24 -19.37 20.76
C LEU A 113 0.57 -18.98 19.43
N LEU A 114 1.23 -19.27 18.31
CA LEU A 114 0.80 -18.86 16.97
C LEU A 114 0.18 -20.05 16.21
N PHE A 115 -1.10 -19.94 15.86
CA PHE A 115 -1.76 -20.86 14.93
C PHE A 115 -1.80 -20.24 13.54
N ILE A 116 -1.15 -20.89 12.56
CA ILE A 116 -1.14 -20.44 11.16
C ILE A 116 -2.17 -21.25 10.39
N LEU A 117 -3.14 -20.55 9.80
CA LEU A 117 -4.13 -21.13 8.89
C LEU A 117 -3.79 -20.70 7.46
N ASN A 118 -3.70 -21.67 6.56
CA ASN A 118 -3.50 -21.40 5.15
C ASN A 118 -4.86 -21.24 4.45
N ILE A 119 -4.98 -20.23 3.61
CA ILE A 119 -6.12 -20.11 2.69
C ILE A 119 -5.98 -21.18 1.61
N PRO A 120 -7.02 -21.98 1.33
CA PRO A 120 -6.98 -22.99 0.27
C PRO A 120 -6.65 -22.37 -1.10
N PRO A 121 -6.00 -23.15 -1.99
CA PRO A 121 -5.78 -22.71 -3.38
C PRO A 121 -7.08 -22.23 -4.03
N GLY A 122 -7.03 -21.08 -4.70
CA GLY A 122 -8.20 -20.45 -5.33
C GLY A 122 -9.17 -19.74 -4.38
N GLY A 123 -8.99 -19.87 -3.05
CA GLY A 123 -9.87 -19.28 -2.04
C GLY A 123 -9.58 -17.80 -1.72
N THR A 124 -8.47 -17.24 -2.20
CA THR A 124 -8.02 -15.89 -1.80
C THR A 124 -9.07 -14.81 -2.11
N SER A 125 -9.65 -14.82 -3.31
CA SER A 125 -10.70 -13.85 -3.69
C SER A 125 -12.02 -14.04 -2.96
N LEU A 126 -12.21 -15.19 -2.31
CA LEU A 126 -13.43 -15.56 -1.59
C LEU A 126 -13.35 -15.16 -0.12
N CYS A 127 -12.24 -15.47 0.55
CA CYS A 127 -12.13 -15.30 1.99
C CYS A 127 -10.95 -14.46 2.47
N GLN A 128 -9.85 -14.27 1.73
CA GLN A 128 -8.68 -13.55 2.24
C GLN A 128 -9.01 -12.08 2.57
N PRO A 129 -9.01 -11.65 3.85
CA PRO A 129 -9.43 -10.30 4.25
C PRO A 129 -8.67 -9.17 3.56
N ALA A 130 -7.34 -9.32 3.41
CA ALA A 130 -6.51 -8.34 2.73
C ALA A 130 -6.88 -8.17 1.25
N ASP A 131 -7.20 -9.25 0.54
CA ASP A 131 -7.59 -9.18 -0.88
C ASP A 131 -9.01 -8.64 -1.06
N LEU A 132 -9.93 -9.02 -0.17
CA LEU A 132 -11.32 -8.53 -0.17
C LEU A 132 -11.43 -7.02 0.10
N SER A 133 -10.45 -6.42 0.79
CA SER A 133 -10.52 -5.02 1.23
C SER A 133 -9.20 -4.24 1.06
N PHE A 134 -8.13 -4.62 1.73
CA PHE A 134 -6.92 -3.81 1.88
C PHE A 134 -6.17 -3.58 0.55
N ASN A 135 -5.82 -4.65 -0.15
CA ASN A 135 -4.91 -4.67 -1.29
C ASN A 135 -5.43 -3.84 -2.48
N HIS A 136 -6.74 -3.84 -2.71
CA HIS A 136 -7.33 -3.08 -3.82
C HIS A 136 -7.20 -1.56 -3.60
N GLN A 137 -7.22 -1.09 -2.35
CA GLN A 137 -7.06 0.33 -2.02
C GLN A 137 -5.62 0.79 -2.23
N LEU A 138 -4.62 -0.03 -1.88
CA LEU A 138 -3.21 0.28 -2.13
C LEU A 138 -2.96 0.58 -3.62
N LYS A 139 -3.41 -0.33 -4.49
CA LYS A 139 -3.31 -0.19 -5.95
C LYS A 139 -4.12 1.00 -6.47
N GLY A 140 -5.28 1.27 -5.86
CA GLY A 140 -6.14 2.40 -6.21
C GLY A 140 -5.51 3.76 -5.89
N ILE A 141 -4.91 3.89 -4.70
CA ILE A 141 -4.21 5.10 -4.25
C ILE A 141 -2.98 5.36 -5.12
N GLN A 142 -2.18 4.34 -5.42
CA GLN A 142 -1.02 4.46 -6.31
C GLN A 142 -1.42 4.99 -7.69
N LYS A 143 -2.46 4.41 -8.31
CA LYS A 143 -2.97 4.87 -9.61
C LYS A 143 -3.42 6.32 -9.57
N ARG A 144 -4.14 6.72 -8.53
CA ARG A 144 -4.62 8.11 -8.37
C ARG A 144 -3.45 9.08 -8.21
N LEU A 145 -2.42 8.72 -7.44
CA LEU A 145 -1.24 9.56 -7.27
C LEU A 145 -0.47 9.76 -8.56
N LYS A 146 -0.33 8.71 -9.37
CA LYS A 146 0.24 8.86 -10.71
C LYS A 146 -0.59 9.84 -11.56
N SER A 147 -1.91 9.75 -11.52
CA SER A 147 -2.77 10.71 -12.23
C SER A 147 -2.53 12.15 -11.75
N VAL A 148 -2.32 12.38 -10.44
CA VAL A 148 -1.99 13.71 -9.90
C VAL A 148 -0.64 14.20 -10.42
N ILE A 149 0.40 13.35 -10.39
CA ILE A 149 1.75 13.69 -10.87
C ILE A 149 1.71 14.10 -12.34
N MET A 150 1.02 13.32 -13.18
CA MET A 150 0.90 13.62 -14.62
C MET A 150 0.08 14.88 -14.87
N ALA A 151 -1.10 15.02 -14.24
CA ALA A 151 -1.98 16.16 -14.44
C ALA A 151 -1.35 17.49 -13.99
N ARG A 152 -0.47 17.45 -12.99
CA ARG A 152 0.23 18.62 -12.45
C ARG A 152 1.65 18.80 -12.99
N LYS A 153 2.10 17.93 -13.91
CA LYS A 153 3.46 17.93 -14.48
C LYS A 153 4.55 18.00 -13.39
N LEU A 154 4.37 17.25 -12.31
CA LEU A 154 5.35 17.22 -11.22
C LEU A 154 6.58 16.41 -11.67
N ASP A 155 7.78 16.93 -11.39
CA ASP A 155 9.02 16.18 -11.56
C ASP A 155 9.21 15.15 -10.43
N TYR A 156 8.34 14.13 -10.43
CA TYR A 156 8.35 13.04 -9.48
C TYR A 156 8.19 11.71 -10.18
N LYS A 157 9.24 10.90 -10.15
CA LYS A 157 9.26 9.55 -10.72
C LYS A 157 9.08 8.52 -9.61
N VAL A 158 7.83 8.09 -9.39
CA VAL A 158 7.46 7.11 -8.34
C VAL A 158 8.26 5.81 -8.49
N SER A 159 8.62 5.42 -9.71
CA SER A 159 9.35 4.18 -9.96
C SER A 159 10.80 4.16 -9.45
N GLN A 160 11.36 5.32 -9.08
CA GLN A 160 12.67 5.37 -8.43
C GLN A 160 12.55 4.76 -7.03
N ARG A 161 13.50 3.88 -6.67
CA ARG A 161 13.43 3.06 -5.45
C ARG A 161 13.09 3.86 -4.19
N ASP A 162 13.87 4.90 -3.88
CA ASP A 162 13.64 5.69 -2.67
C ASP A 162 12.31 6.44 -2.69
N LYS A 163 11.91 6.98 -3.86
CA LYS A 163 10.60 7.63 -4.03
C LYS A 163 9.45 6.63 -3.87
N LEU A 164 9.64 5.39 -4.30
CA LEU A 164 8.68 4.30 -4.12
C LEU A 164 8.59 3.89 -2.65
N LEU A 165 9.71 3.73 -1.96
CA LEU A 165 9.76 3.35 -0.55
C LEU A 165 9.16 4.44 0.34
N LYS A 166 9.45 5.73 0.05
CA LYS A 166 8.77 6.87 0.68
C LYS A 166 7.25 6.83 0.46
N PHE A 167 6.82 6.56 -0.77
CA PHE A 167 5.41 6.39 -1.08
C PHE A 167 4.78 5.24 -0.27
N VAL A 168 5.44 4.10 -0.17
CA VAL A 168 4.95 2.93 0.57
C VAL A 168 4.84 3.22 2.06
N ALA A 169 5.83 3.90 2.63
CA ALA A 169 5.80 4.36 4.02
C ALA A 169 4.64 5.33 4.27
N GLN A 170 4.46 6.34 3.39
CA GLN A 170 3.35 7.29 3.51
C GLN A 170 1.99 6.60 3.35
N LEU A 171 1.89 5.63 2.44
CA LEU A 171 0.68 4.84 2.24
C LEU A 171 0.35 4.03 3.49
N HIS A 172 1.32 3.36 4.09
CA HIS A 172 1.14 2.60 5.33
C HIS A 172 0.69 3.49 6.49
N PHE A 173 1.33 4.65 6.66
CA PHE A 173 0.91 5.67 7.61
C PHE A 173 -0.55 6.09 7.40
N CYS A 174 -0.97 6.33 6.16
CA CYS A 174 -2.36 6.67 5.83
C CYS A 174 -3.32 5.53 6.16
N MET A 175 -3.00 4.31 5.74
CA MET A 175 -3.88 3.14 5.87
C MET A 175 -4.10 2.72 7.32
N GLY A 176 -3.15 3.01 8.22
CA GLY A 176 -3.29 2.72 9.64
C GLY A 176 -4.04 3.79 10.45
N ALA A 177 -4.76 4.71 9.81
CA ALA A 177 -5.57 5.70 10.51
C ALA A 177 -6.84 5.06 11.10
N ASP A 178 -7.27 5.51 12.28
CA ASP A 178 -8.41 4.92 13.01
C ASP A 178 -9.71 4.92 12.19
N ARG A 179 -9.91 5.95 11.37
CA ARG A 179 -11.08 6.05 10.48
C ARG A 179 -11.19 4.90 9.46
N PHE A 180 -10.10 4.18 9.21
CA PHE A 180 -10.06 3.05 8.30
C PHE A 180 -10.20 1.69 9.01
N LYS A 181 -10.35 1.67 10.34
CA LYS A 181 -10.66 0.43 11.08
C LYS A 181 -11.91 -0.27 10.54
N PRO A 182 -13.07 0.41 10.32
CA PRO A 182 -14.25 -0.26 9.75
C PRO A 182 -14.02 -0.82 8.34
N PHE A 183 -13.17 -0.16 7.55
CA PHE A 183 -12.78 -0.63 6.22
C PHE A 183 -11.96 -1.94 6.29
N ILE A 184 -11.02 -2.05 7.23
CA ILE A 184 -10.22 -3.26 7.44
C ILE A 184 -11.10 -4.38 7.99
N GLN A 185 -11.91 -4.10 9.01
CA GLN A 185 -12.90 -5.03 9.58
C GLN A 185 -13.83 -5.60 8.49
N TYR A 186 -14.18 -4.79 7.49
CA TYR A 186 -15.07 -5.23 6.41
C TYR A 186 -14.49 -6.37 5.59
N GLY A 187 -13.16 -6.44 5.42
CA GLY A 187 -12.49 -7.58 4.81
C GLY A 187 -12.70 -8.86 5.60
N PHE A 188 -12.57 -8.80 6.92
CA PHE A 188 -12.81 -9.94 7.81
C PHE A 188 -14.27 -10.37 7.85
N PHE A 189 -15.21 -9.40 7.84
CA PHE A 189 -16.64 -9.67 7.77
C PHE A 189 -16.99 -10.38 6.46
N LYS A 190 -16.51 -9.86 5.32
CA LYS A 190 -16.72 -10.49 4.01
C LYS A 190 -16.12 -11.89 3.93
N GLY A 191 -14.97 -12.11 4.54
CA GLY A 191 -14.31 -13.42 4.58
C GLY A 191 -14.94 -14.39 5.58
N GLY A 192 -15.95 -13.97 6.36
CA GLY A 192 -16.64 -14.83 7.34
C GLY A 192 -15.90 -15.00 8.68
N PHE A 193 -14.85 -14.24 8.94
CA PHE A 193 -14.05 -14.34 10.19
C PHE A 193 -14.69 -13.61 11.37
N ILE A 194 -15.52 -12.61 11.11
CA ILE A 194 -16.30 -11.90 12.13
C ILE A 194 -17.77 -11.87 11.71
N LYS A 195 -18.66 -11.99 12.69
CA LYS A 195 -20.11 -12.05 12.46
C LYS A 195 -20.72 -10.67 12.26
N ASN A 196 -20.23 -9.69 13.01
CA ASN A 196 -20.79 -8.35 13.02
C ASN A 196 -20.28 -7.55 11.83
N ARG A 197 -21.22 -7.01 11.05
CA ARG A 197 -20.89 -6.09 9.97
C ARG A 197 -20.37 -4.78 10.57
N PRO A 198 -19.21 -4.27 10.15
CA PRO A 198 -18.70 -3.00 10.65
C PRO A 198 -19.57 -1.82 10.20
N PRO A 199 -19.47 -0.66 10.88
CA PRO A 199 -20.15 0.56 10.48
C PRO A 199 -19.85 0.96 9.03
N ARG A 200 -20.72 1.79 8.44
CA ARG A 200 -20.46 2.37 7.12
C ARG A 200 -19.18 3.20 7.15
N PHE A 201 -18.42 3.16 6.06
CA PHE A 201 -17.15 3.86 5.94
C PHE A 201 -16.98 4.45 4.54
N VAL A 202 -16.13 5.48 4.46
CA VAL A 202 -15.59 6.00 3.19
C VAL A 202 -14.25 5.32 2.93
N GLY A 203 -14.09 4.73 1.75
CA GLY A 203 -12.88 3.99 1.39
C GLY A 203 -11.62 4.87 1.40
N PRO A 204 -10.43 4.33 1.72
CA PRO A 204 -9.18 5.08 1.79
C PRO A 204 -8.89 6.00 0.60
N LYS A 205 -8.98 5.47 -0.63
CA LYS A 205 -8.76 6.26 -1.84
C LYS A 205 -9.76 7.40 -1.98
N GLU A 206 -11.03 7.14 -1.67
CA GLU A 206 -12.09 8.14 -1.79
C GLU A 206 -11.91 9.24 -0.76
N PHE A 207 -11.56 8.91 0.48
CA PHE A 207 -11.29 9.89 1.51
C PHE A 207 -10.07 10.77 1.17
N ILE A 208 -8.93 10.15 0.88
CA ILE A 208 -7.66 10.86 0.66
C ILE A 208 -7.77 11.83 -0.54
N PHE A 209 -8.47 11.45 -1.60
CA PHE A 209 -8.58 12.23 -2.85
C PHE A 209 -9.98 12.79 -3.08
N GLY A 210 -10.81 12.84 -2.04
CA GLY A 210 -12.22 13.21 -2.12
C GLY A 210 -12.46 14.71 -2.18
N LYS A 211 -13.72 15.09 -1.92
CA LYS A 211 -14.12 16.51 -1.83
C LYS A 211 -13.29 17.20 -0.75
N GLY A 212 -12.77 18.40 -1.07
CA GLY A 212 -11.90 19.17 -0.16
C GLY A 212 -10.40 18.89 -0.31
N SER A 213 -10.00 17.81 -1.01
CA SER A 213 -8.57 17.49 -1.24
C SER A 213 -7.82 18.54 -2.07
N MET A 214 -8.55 19.45 -2.71
CA MET A 214 -8.01 20.54 -3.54
C MET A 214 -7.93 21.88 -2.79
N ALA A 215 -8.32 21.93 -1.51
CA ALA A 215 -8.16 23.10 -0.66
C ALA A 215 -6.67 23.49 -0.50
N PRO A 216 -6.36 24.73 -0.07
CA PRO A 216 -4.98 25.14 0.20
C PRO A 216 -4.27 24.19 1.17
N CYS A 217 -2.98 23.96 0.91
CA CYS A 217 -2.12 23.15 1.76
C CYS A 217 -2.01 23.80 3.13
N SER A 218 -2.20 23.00 4.19
CA SER A 218 -2.16 23.48 5.58
C SER A 218 -0.76 23.84 6.09
N ILE A 219 0.29 23.64 5.27
CA ILE A 219 1.68 23.96 5.61
C ILE A 219 2.19 25.15 4.78
N CYS A 220 1.97 25.13 3.45
CA CYS A 220 2.58 26.10 2.54
C CYS A 220 1.56 26.82 1.63
N SER A 221 0.27 26.67 1.89
CA SER A 221 -0.84 27.30 1.15
C SER A 221 -0.95 26.98 -0.34
N SER A 222 0.00 26.24 -0.92
CA SER A 222 -0.08 25.76 -2.31
C SER A 222 -1.27 24.82 -2.52
N ARG A 223 -1.67 24.62 -3.79
CA ARG A 223 -2.86 23.80 -4.12
C ARG A 223 -2.74 22.36 -3.59
N GLY A 224 -3.62 22.00 -2.66
CA GLY A 224 -3.68 20.66 -2.07
C GLY A 224 -3.99 19.57 -3.08
N CYS A 225 -3.67 18.32 -2.77
CA CYS A 225 -4.09 17.13 -3.53
C CYS A 225 -4.50 15.94 -2.67
N SER A 226 -4.36 16.03 -1.35
CA SER A 226 -4.57 14.90 -0.44
C SER A 226 -5.07 15.40 0.91
N ILE A 227 -6.05 14.69 1.47
CA ILE A 227 -6.51 14.87 2.85
C ILE A 227 -5.79 13.83 3.71
N CYS A 228 -5.19 14.27 4.82
CA CYS A 228 -4.61 13.35 5.78
C CYS A 228 -5.72 12.58 6.52
N PRO A 229 -5.71 11.24 6.53
CA PRO A 229 -6.72 10.47 7.25
C PRO A 229 -6.59 10.48 8.77
N ARG A 230 -5.56 11.15 9.32
CA ARG A 230 -5.32 11.25 10.77
C ARG A 230 -5.67 12.62 11.32
N CYS A 231 -5.17 13.69 10.71
CA CYS A 231 -5.46 15.06 11.15
C CYS A 231 -6.54 15.77 10.31
N GLU A 232 -7.06 15.13 9.26
CA GLU A 232 -8.13 15.63 8.39
C GLU A 232 -7.84 16.95 7.65
N LYS A 233 -6.59 17.41 7.72
CA LYS A 233 -6.09 18.59 7.00
C LYS A 233 -5.72 18.26 5.56
N THR A 234 -5.80 19.26 4.70
CA THR A 234 -5.42 19.15 3.28
C THR A 234 -3.95 19.54 3.07
N PHE A 235 -3.25 18.81 2.21
CA PHE A 235 -1.83 19.01 1.91
C PHE A 235 -1.55 18.93 0.40
N CYS A 236 -0.54 19.68 -0.05
CA CYS A 236 -0.02 19.55 -1.42
C CYS A 236 0.86 18.29 -1.56
N PHE A 237 1.23 17.99 -2.81
CA PHE A 237 2.00 16.78 -3.12
C PHE A 237 3.34 16.73 -2.38
N ASN A 238 4.08 17.84 -2.36
CA ASN A 238 5.40 17.88 -1.73
C ASN A 238 5.30 17.71 -0.20
N CYS A 239 4.45 18.50 0.45
CA CYS A 239 4.28 18.42 1.91
C CYS A 239 3.79 17.05 2.37
N PHE A 240 2.95 16.37 1.58
CA PHE A 240 2.37 15.10 1.99
C PHE A 240 3.20 13.87 1.58
N TRP A 241 3.56 13.75 0.31
CA TRP A 241 4.15 12.53 -0.26
C TRP A 241 5.67 12.58 -0.36
N VAL A 242 6.26 13.76 -0.58
CA VAL A 242 7.72 13.91 -0.71
C VAL A 242 8.38 14.09 0.65
N ASN A 243 7.81 14.96 1.48
CA ASN A 243 8.30 15.30 2.81
C ASN A 243 7.75 14.37 3.91
N LEU A 244 6.91 13.40 3.54
CA LEU A 244 6.31 12.41 4.44
C LEU A 244 5.57 13.05 5.61
N HIS A 245 4.39 13.62 5.35
CA HIS A 245 3.60 14.25 6.41
C HIS A 245 3.35 13.29 7.60
N ARG A 246 3.61 13.80 8.81
CA ARG A 246 3.27 13.21 10.11
C ARG A 246 2.56 14.29 10.93
N CYS A 247 1.56 13.88 11.71
CA CYS A 247 0.75 14.74 12.59
C CYS A 247 0.68 14.14 13.98
#